data_AF-A0A0F9BEH1-F1
#
_entry.id   AF-A0A0F9BEH1-F1
#
_cell.length_a   1.000
_cell.length_b   1.000
_cell.length_c   1.000
_cell.angle_alpha   90.00
_cell.angle_beta   90.00
_cell.angle_gamma   90.00
#
_symmetry.space_group_name_H-M   'P 1'
#
loop_
_entity.id
_entity.type
_entity.pdbx_description
1 polymer ?
#
loop_
_entity_poly.entity_id
_entity_poly.type
_entity_poly.pdbx_seq_one_letter_code
_entity_poly.pdbx_strand_id
1 'polypeptide(L)'
;MAVPSLRLSPRKERAASIIANGGTQTEAAEKVGVSKQTLTSWSKDKKFQDRIEELRTDHLKQADELLEKSVPEAAAFLAALAAGRVSALK
;
A
#
# COMPACT_ATOMS: atom_id res chain seq x y z
N MET A 1 -5.33 -16.25 14.19
CA MET A 1 -4.39 -15.23 13.65
C MET A 1 -4.68 -13.93 14.37
N ALA A 2 -3.71 -13.39 15.11
CA ALA A 2 -3.91 -12.15 15.86
C ALA A 2 -4.14 -11.00 14.89
N VAL A 3 -5.27 -10.32 15.01
CA VAL A 3 -5.52 -9.06 14.30
C VAL A 3 -4.82 -7.98 15.14
N PRO A 4 -3.70 -7.37 14.72
CA PRO A 4 -2.96 -6.46 15.58
C PRO A 4 -3.70 -5.13 15.67
N SER A 5 -4.63 -5.05 16.62
CA SER A 5 -5.16 -3.81 17.14
C SER A 5 -4.06 -3.09 17.94
N LEU A 6 -3.10 -2.52 17.21
CA LEU A 6 -2.34 -1.35 17.66
C LEU A 6 -2.61 -0.24 16.64
N ARG A 7 -3.89 0.06 16.41
CA ARG A 7 -4.26 1.23 15.62
C ARG A 7 -3.62 2.42 16.30
N LEU A 8 -2.74 3.11 15.59
CA LEU A 8 -2.24 4.38 16.06
C LEU A 8 -3.43 5.33 16.23
N SER A 9 -3.22 6.48 16.87
CA SER A 9 -4.28 7.50 16.88
C SER A 9 -4.69 7.82 15.41
N PRO A 10 -5.95 8.19 15.14
CA PRO A 10 -6.43 8.36 13.77
C PRO A 10 -5.58 9.31 12.92
N ARG A 11 -4.91 10.29 13.54
CA ARG A 11 -3.96 11.17 12.86
C ARG A 11 -2.63 10.46 12.55
N LYS A 12 -2.06 9.75 13.51
CA LYS A 12 -0.84 8.96 13.30
C LYS A 12 -1.07 7.89 12.23
N GLU A 13 -2.23 7.22 12.22
CA GLU A 13 -2.56 6.21 11.21
C GLU A 13 -2.61 6.79 9.80
N ARG A 14 -3.28 7.94 9.61
CA ARG A 14 -3.30 8.64 8.32
C ARG A 14 -1.91 9.09 7.87
N ALA A 15 -1.11 9.61 8.80
CA ALA A 15 0.26 10.01 8.49
C ALA A 15 1.13 8.81 8.06
N ALA A 16 1.02 7.68 8.77
CA ALA A 16 1.73 6.45 8.44
C ALA A 16 1.35 5.92 7.06
N SER A 17 0.06 5.94 6.71
CA SER A 17 -0.43 5.53 5.38
C SER A 17 0.14 6.41 4.24
N ILE A 18 0.18 7.73 4.43
CA ILE A 18 0.76 8.66 3.44
C ILE A 18 2.24 8.33 3.20
N ILE A 19 3.01 8.08 4.27
CA ILE A 19 4.44 7.76 4.19
C ILE A 19 4.67 6.36 3.58
N ALA A 20 3.82 5.39 3.91
CA ALA A 20 3.88 4.04 3.35
C ALA A 20 3.62 4.05 1.84
N ASN A 21 2.80 4.99 1.35
CA ASN A 21 2.53 5.22 -0.08
C ASN A 21 3.63 6.04 -0.79
N GLY A 22 4.76 6.30 -0.15
CA GLY A 22 5.87 7.07 -0.72
C GLY A 22 5.77 8.59 -0.53
N GLY A 23 4.77 9.08 0.19
CA GLY A 23 4.63 10.48 0.55
C GLY A 23 5.71 10.95 1.53
N THR A 24 6.01 12.25 1.52
CA THR A 24 7.04 12.81 2.41
C THR A 24 6.48 13.09 3.81
N GLN A 25 7.38 13.22 4.81
CA GLN A 25 6.99 13.65 6.16
C GLN A 25 6.30 15.03 6.15
N THR A 26 6.80 15.96 5.33
CA THR A 26 6.18 17.29 5.17
C THR A 26 4.75 17.18 4.66
N GLU A 27 4.53 16.40 3.60
CA GLU A 27 3.22 16.18 3.01
C GLU A 27 2.26 15.50 4.00
N ALA A 28 2.74 14.50 4.73
CA ALA A 28 1.96 13.85 5.77
C ALA A 28 1.55 14.87 6.85
N ALA A 29 2.48 15.71 7.32
CA ALA A 29 2.19 16.70 8.36
C ALA A 29 1.10 17.70 7.92
N GLU A 30 1.20 18.19 6.69
CA GLU A 30 0.22 19.09 6.09
C GLU A 30 -1.15 18.43 5.95
N LYS A 31 -1.21 17.21 5.38
CA LYS A 31 -2.46 16.48 5.16
C LYS A 31 -3.17 16.06 6.45
N VAL A 32 -2.43 15.85 7.54
CA VAL A 32 -3.03 15.47 8.84
C VAL A 32 -3.20 16.65 9.81
N GLY A 33 -2.82 17.87 9.39
CA GLY A 33 -2.99 19.08 10.19
C GLY A 33 -2.13 19.10 11.45
N VAL A 34 -0.88 18.66 11.37
CA VAL A 34 0.09 18.70 12.48
C VAL A 34 1.36 19.44 12.06
N SER A 35 2.12 19.94 13.03
CA SER A 35 3.41 20.56 12.73
C SER A 35 4.43 19.53 12.22
N LYS A 36 5.42 19.99 11.44
CA LYS A 36 6.55 19.16 11.00
C LYS A 36 7.31 18.58 12.20
N GLN A 37 7.48 19.36 13.28
CA GLN A 37 8.14 18.90 14.51
C GLN A 37 7.39 17.75 15.19
N THR A 38 6.05 17.83 15.23
CA THR A 38 5.19 16.75 15.75
C THR A 38 5.42 15.46 14.95
N LEU A 39 5.49 15.57 13.63
CA LEU A 39 5.69 14.42 12.78
C LEU A 39 7.13 13.87 12.87
N THR A 40 8.14 14.73 12.96
CA THR A 40 9.52 14.31 13.26
C THR A 40 9.61 13.56 14.59
N SER A 41 8.85 13.99 15.60
CA SER A 41 8.75 13.26 16.88
C SER A 41 8.12 11.89 16.69
N TRP A 42 7.04 11.77 15.91
CA TRP A 42 6.42 10.48 15.61
C TRP A 42 7.34 9.56 14.81
N SER A 43 8.14 10.10 13.89
CA SER A 43 9.12 9.32 13.12
C SER A 43 10.20 8.68 13.98
N LYS A 44 10.38 9.11 15.24
CA LYS A 44 11.30 8.48 16.21
C LYS A 44 10.62 7.42 17.08
N ASP A 45 9.29 7.33 17.05
CA ASP A 45 8.50 6.34 17.79
C ASP A 45 8.56 5.00 17.04
N LYS A 46 9.11 3.97 17.69
CA LYS A 46 9.24 2.64 17.09
C LYS A 46 7.88 2.08 16.63
N LYS A 47 6.80 2.31 17.38
CA LYS A 47 5.46 1.82 17.00
C LYS A 47 4.95 2.47 15.72
N PHE A 48 5.31 3.73 15.50
CA PHE A 48 4.95 4.46 14.29
C PHE A 48 5.74 3.94 13.08
N GLN A 49 7.04 3.68 13.25
CA GLN A 49 7.88 3.08 12.22
C GLN A 49 7.43 1.65 11.87
N ASP A 50 7.20 0.81 12.87
CA ASP A 50 6.73 -0.58 12.69
C ASP A 50 5.43 -0.59 11.87
N ARG A 51 4.52 0.36 12.11
CA ARG A 51 3.26 0.48 11.36
C ARG A 51 3.46 0.92 9.91
N ILE A 52 4.40 1.81 9.64
CA ILE A 52 4.74 2.22 8.26
C ILE A 52 5.27 1.01 7.47
N GLU A 53 6.15 0.22 8.07
CA GLU A 53 6.73 -0.97 7.44
C GLU A 53 5.69 -2.08 7.21
N GLU A 54 4.77 -2.27 8.16
CA GLU A 54 3.62 -3.18 7.98
C GLU A 54 2.77 -2.76 6.78
N LEU A 55 2.41 -1.48 6.69
CA LEU A 55 1.63 -0.94 5.57
C LEU A 55 2.37 -1.07 4.23
N ARG A 56 3.68 -0.85 4.20
CA ARG A 56 4.51 -1.06 2.99
C ARG A 56 4.48 -2.51 2.55
N THR A 57 4.64 -3.43 3.49
CA THR A 57 4.62 -4.86 3.22
C THR A 57 3.26 -5.31 2.68
N ASP A 58 2.17 -4.79 3.25
CA ASP A 58 0.82 -5.10 2.78
C ASP A 58 0.57 -4.58 1.37
N HIS A 59 1.01 -3.35 1.06
CA HIS A 59 0.89 -2.80 -0.29
C HIS A 59 1.71 -3.57 -1.32
N LEU A 60 2.92 -4.00 -0.96
CA LEU A 60 3.76 -4.82 -1.84
C LEU A 60 3.11 -6.17 -2.13
N LYS A 61 2.58 -6.85 -1.10
CA LYS A 61 1.84 -8.11 -1.29
C LYS A 61 0.63 -7.93 -2.20
N GLN A 62 -0.13 -6.85 -2.03
CA GLN A 62 -1.27 -6.55 -2.90
C GLN A 62 -0.84 -6.32 -4.35
N ALA A 63 0.28 -5.62 -4.57
CA ALA A 63 0.84 -5.42 -5.90
C ALA A 63 1.31 -6.75 -6.52
N ASP A 64 2.02 -7.58 -5.76
CA ASP A 64 2.48 -8.90 -6.21
C ASP A 64 1.29 -9.81 -6.56
N GLU A 65 0.27 -9.89 -5.70
CA GLU A 65 -0.94 -10.67 -5.99
C GLU A 65 -1.66 -10.20 -7.25
N LEU A 66 -1.70 -8.89 -7.49
CA LEU A 66 -2.31 -8.34 -8.70
C LEU A 66 -1.50 -8.70 -9.95
N LEU A 67 -0.18 -8.60 -9.88
CA LEU A 67 0.71 -8.95 -10.99
C LEU A 67 0.67 -10.45 -11.29
N GLU A 68 0.70 -11.30 -10.27
CA GLU A 68 0.62 -12.76 -10.41
C GLU A 68 -0.69 -13.21 -11.07
N LYS A 69 -1.82 -12.53 -10.81
CA LYS A 69 -3.11 -12.88 -11.41
C LYS A 69 -3.27 -12.32 -12.82
N SER A 70 -2.83 -11.08 -13.05
CA SER A 70 -3.05 -10.38 -14.32
C SER A 70 -2.13 -10.83 -15.46
N VAL A 71 -0.90 -11.26 -15.17
CA VAL A 71 0.05 -11.69 -16.21
C VAL A 71 -0.41 -12.96 -16.94
N PRO A 72 -0.82 -14.04 -16.26
CA PRO A 72 -1.36 -15.23 -16.92
C PRO A 72 -2.64 -14.95 -17.70
N GLU A 73 -3.54 -14.13 -17.16
CA GLU A 73 -4.80 -13.75 -17.83
C GLU A 73 -4.52 -12.98 -19.12
N ALA A 74 -3.62 -12.00 -19.08
CA ALA A 74 -3.20 -11.25 -20.26
C ALA A 74 -2.51 -12.15 -21.30
N ALA A 75 -1.64 -13.05 -20.87
CA ALA A 75 -0.97 -14.00 -21.76
C ALA A 75 -1.97 -14.97 -22.43
N ALA A 76 -2.94 -15.49 -21.67
CA ALA A 76 -3.98 -16.37 -22.19
C ALA A 76 -4.87 -15.65 -23.21
N PHE A 77 -5.22 -14.38 -22.96
CA PHE A 77 -5.98 -13.57 -23.90
C PHE A 77 -5.22 -13.31 -25.21
N LEU A 78 -3.94 -12.95 -25.14
CA LEU A 78 -3.09 -12.76 -26.33
C LEU A 78 -2.93 -14.06 -27.14
N ALA A 79 -2.77 -15.20 -26.46
CA ALA A 79 -2.69 -16.51 -27.11
C ALA A 79 -4.02 -16.89 -27.80
N ALA A 80 -5.16 -16.57 -27.18
CA ALA A 80 -6.48 -16.77 -27.79
C ALA A 80 -6.70 -15.87 -29.01
N LEU A 81 -6.26 -14.61 -28.95
CA LEU A 81 -6.25 -13.67 -30.07
C LEU A 81 -5.41 -14.19 -31.24
N ALA A 82 -4.16 -14.60 -31.00
CA ALA A 82 -3.28 -15.12 -32.04
C ALA A 82 -3.82 -16.41 -32.68
N ALA A 83 -4.52 -17.24 -31.91
CA ALA A 83 -5.18 -18.44 -32.40
C ALA A 83 -6.54 -18.19 -33.09
N GLY A 84 -6.99 -16.93 -33.20
CA GLY A 84 -8.29 -16.59 -33.81
C GLY A 84 -9.51 -17.00 -32.98
N ARG A 85 -9.34 -17.28 -31.67
CA ARG A 85 -10.39 -17.81 -30.76
C ARG A 85 -11.06 -16.72 -29.92
N VAL A 86 -11.18 -15.51 -30.45
CA VAL A 86 -11.61 -14.32 -29.69
C VAL A 86 -13.04 -14.44 -29.14
N SER A 87 -13.89 -15.22 -29.80
CA SER A 87 -15.31 -15.40 -29.44
C SER A 87 -15.59 -16.43 -28.32
N ALA A 88 -14.57 -17.14 -27.81
CA ALA A 88 -14.74 -18.19 -26.80
C ALA A 88 -14.45 -17.77 -25.35
N LEU A 89 -13.99 -16.54 -25.13
CA LEU A 89 -13.71 -15.99 -23.80
C LEU A 89 -14.89 -15.08 -23.41
N LYS A 90 -15.84 -15.63 -22.65
CA LYS A 90 -16.96 -14.90 -22.07
C LYS A 90 -17.04 -15.18 -20.58
#